data_AF-A0A2J6RI52-F1
#
_entry.id   AF-A0A2J6RI52-F1
#
_cell.length_a   1.000
_cell.length_b   1.000
_cell.length_c   1.000
_cell.angle_alpha   90.00
_cell.angle_beta   90.00
_cell.angle_gamma   90.00
#
_symmetry.space_group_name_H-M   'P 1'
#
loop_
_entity.id
_entity.type
_entity.pdbx_description
1 polymer ?
#
loop_
_entity_poly.entity_id
_entity_poly.type
_entity_poly.pdbx_seq_one_letter_code
_entity_poly.pdbx_strand_id
1 'polypeptide(L)'
;MSTNFTKTILRYDSPISMALILGDKQIISRKRIPRCFQPSHLISMVNGLVPHTSTSDNYNQAVLAPPEWWEHLLVKDVLIIAGKDEILSDDIVEFADKLCRVKKEVEFLLAEQEAHGAPTFDLGIPFKDVGQQTRKVREWLVEKL
;
A
#
# COMPACT_ATOMS: atom_id res chain seq x y z
N MET A 1 -23.08 -14.75 43.18
CA MET A 1 -21.93 -15.67 43.02
C MET A 1 -20.92 -14.98 42.11
N SER A 2 -19.79 -14.59 42.69
CA SER A 2 -18.71 -13.83 42.05
C SER A 2 -17.81 -14.79 41.27
N THR A 3 -17.63 -14.59 39.97
CA THR A 3 -16.68 -15.34 39.15
C THR A 3 -15.41 -14.51 38.96
N ASN A 4 -14.33 -14.96 39.57
CA ASN A 4 -13.00 -14.36 39.52
C ASN A 4 -12.43 -14.42 38.10
N PHE A 5 -12.09 -13.27 37.52
CA PHE A 5 -11.24 -13.19 36.33
C PHE A 5 -9.78 -13.14 36.77
N THR A 6 -9.02 -14.21 36.47
CA THR A 6 -7.57 -14.21 36.66
C THR A 6 -6.93 -13.39 35.54
N LYS A 7 -6.40 -12.22 35.91
CA LYS A 7 -5.70 -11.30 35.01
C LYS A 7 -4.23 -11.75 34.88
N THR A 8 -3.91 -12.54 33.87
CA THR A 8 -2.50 -12.80 33.53
C THR A 8 -2.00 -11.67 32.64
N ILE A 9 -1.34 -10.68 33.24
CA ILE A 9 -0.61 -9.63 32.52
C ILE A 9 0.75 -10.21 32.15
N LEU A 10 0.96 -10.58 30.90
CA LEU A 10 2.31 -10.73 30.37
C LEU A 10 2.85 -9.32 30.11
N ARG A 11 3.77 -8.85 30.97
CA ARG A 11 4.57 -7.66 30.68
C ARG A 11 5.56 -8.03 29.58
N TYR A 12 5.41 -7.39 28.42
CA TYR A 12 6.40 -7.43 27.35
C TYR A 12 6.94 -6.01 27.20
N ASP A 13 8.20 -5.81 27.58
CA ASP A 13 8.88 -4.51 27.48
C ASP A 13 9.29 -4.28 26.01
N SER A 14 8.42 -3.60 25.25
CA SER A 14 8.75 -2.98 23.95
C SER A 14 7.72 -1.90 23.59
N PRO A 15 8.10 -0.71 23.11
CA PRO A 15 7.27 0.50 23.16
C PRO A 15 6.34 0.70 21.95
N ILE A 16 5.63 -0.34 21.47
CA ILE A 16 4.55 -0.17 20.49
C ILE A 16 3.39 -1.10 20.86
N SER A 17 2.46 -0.57 21.65
CA SER A 17 1.23 -1.26 22.05
C SER A 17 0.17 -1.13 20.95
N MET A 18 -0.16 -2.23 20.30
CA MET A 18 -1.42 -2.40 19.57
C MET A 18 -2.15 -3.60 20.18
N ALA A 19 -3.21 -3.34 20.94
CA ALA A 19 -3.98 -4.36 21.64
C ALA A 19 -5.04 -4.96 20.68
N LEU A 20 -4.93 -6.25 20.39
CA LEU A 20 -5.99 -7.02 19.71
C LEU A 20 -6.69 -7.90 20.76
N ILE A 21 -7.95 -7.58 21.07
CA ILE A 21 -8.83 -8.42 21.89
C ILE A 21 -9.43 -9.48 20.95
N LEU A 22 -9.07 -10.75 21.12
CA LEU A 22 -9.75 -11.86 20.44
C LEU A 22 -10.43 -12.74 21.49
N GLY A 23 -11.77 -12.73 21.43
CA GLY A 23 -12.64 -13.68 22.11
C GLY A 23 -12.62 -15.05 21.45
N ASP A 24 -12.89 -16.06 22.26
CA ASP A 24 -12.74 -17.49 22.00
C ASP A 24 -13.57 -18.07 20.83
N LYS A 25 -12.99 -19.12 20.21
CA LYS A 25 -13.58 -20.21 19.39
C LYS A 25 -13.78 -19.96 17.88
N GLN A 26 -12.85 -20.47 17.06
CA GLN A 26 -12.98 -21.76 16.34
C GLN A 26 -11.74 -21.97 15.44
N ILE A 27 -11.08 -23.13 15.59
CA ILE A 27 -9.93 -23.54 14.79
C ILE A 27 -10.46 -24.07 13.46
N ILE A 28 -10.42 -23.24 12.42
CA ILE A 28 -10.64 -23.69 11.03
C ILE A 28 -9.34 -24.34 10.54
N SER A 29 -9.44 -25.61 10.14
CA SER A 29 -8.38 -26.41 9.53
C SER A 29 -7.64 -25.63 8.44
N ARG A 30 -6.37 -25.28 8.70
CA ARG A 30 -5.49 -24.59 7.76
C ARG A 30 -5.10 -25.55 6.63
N LYS A 31 -5.74 -25.43 5.46
CA LYS A 31 -5.11 -25.88 4.20
C LYS A 31 -3.82 -25.09 4.02
N ARG A 32 -2.68 -25.79 3.89
CA ARG A 32 -1.36 -25.18 3.67
C ARG A 32 -1.38 -24.40 2.36
N ILE A 33 -1.31 -23.07 2.44
CA ILE A 33 -0.86 -22.21 1.35
C ILE A 33 0.65 -22.50 1.18
N PRO A 34 1.16 -22.77 -0.04
CA PRO A 34 2.59 -22.99 -0.23
C PRO A 34 3.35 -21.72 0.18
N ARG A 35 4.40 -21.91 0.99
CA ARG A 35 5.31 -20.87 1.49
C ARG A 35 6.10 -20.27 0.32
N CYS A 36 5.58 -19.21 -0.30
CA CYS A 36 6.39 -18.27 -1.08
C CYS A 36 7.01 -17.24 -0.15
N PHE A 37 7.88 -17.68 0.76
CA PHE A 37 8.77 -16.78 1.47
C PHE A 37 10.02 -17.57 1.83
N GLN A 38 11.05 -17.47 0.99
CA GLN A 38 12.35 -18.03 1.28
C GLN A 38 13.15 -17.04 2.15
N PRO A 39 14.06 -17.53 3.03
CA PRO A 39 14.77 -16.68 3.99
C PRO A 39 15.78 -15.68 3.41
N SER A 40 15.91 -15.56 2.09
CA SER A 40 16.94 -14.73 1.44
C SER A 40 16.62 -13.23 1.38
N HIS A 41 15.43 -12.79 1.81
CA HIS A 41 15.00 -11.39 1.66
C HIS A 41 15.69 -10.40 2.62
N LEU A 42 16.43 -10.87 3.63
CA LEU A 42 17.21 -9.99 4.51
C LEU A 42 18.55 -9.53 3.91
N ILE A 43 18.98 -10.10 2.77
CA ILE A 43 20.19 -9.65 2.04
C ILE A 43 19.84 -8.54 1.01
N SER A 44 18.56 -8.21 0.82
CA SER A 44 18.11 -7.27 -0.20
C SER A 44 18.53 -5.81 0.03
N MET A 45 18.82 -5.40 1.27
CA MET A 45 19.26 -4.02 1.56
C MET A 45 20.75 -3.79 1.27
N VAL A 46 21.55 -4.84 1.04
CA VAL A 46 23.01 -4.73 0.80
C VAL A 46 23.37 -4.75 -0.69
N ASN A 47 22.42 -5.07 -1.58
CA ASN A 47 22.67 -5.27 -3.02
C ASN A 47 22.37 -4.05 -3.91
N GLY A 48 22.41 -2.82 -3.39
CA GLY A 48 22.26 -1.59 -4.20
C GLY A 48 23.36 -1.32 -5.25
N LEU A 49 24.26 -2.28 -5.47
CA LEU A 49 25.43 -2.18 -6.37
C LEU A 49 25.51 -3.32 -7.41
N VAL A 50 24.52 -4.21 -7.50
CA VAL A 50 24.46 -5.26 -8.53
C VAL A 50 23.19 -5.06 -9.35
N PRO A 51 23.26 -4.96 -10.70
CA PRO A 51 22.06 -4.87 -11.52
C PRO A 51 21.20 -6.11 -11.25
N HIS A 52 19.97 -5.89 -10.80
CA HIS A 52 19.05 -6.99 -10.52
C HIS A 52 18.86 -7.81 -11.80
N THR A 53 19.22 -9.10 -11.76
CA THR A 53 18.95 -10.05 -12.85
C THR A 53 17.49 -10.55 -12.82
N SER A 54 16.64 -9.96 -12.00
CA SER A 54 15.21 -10.23 -11.99
C SER A 54 14.59 -9.72 -13.28
N THR A 55 13.90 -10.60 -14.00
CA THR A 55 13.15 -10.27 -15.21
C THR A 55 12.11 -9.19 -14.88
N SER A 56 12.21 -8.06 -15.57
CA SER A 56 11.14 -7.07 -15.55
C SER A 56 9.90 -7.65 -16.24
N ASP A 57 8.74 -7.51 -15.62
CA ASP A 57 7.48 -8.02 -16.14
C ASP A 57 6.29 -7.14 -15.73
N ASN A 58 5.10 -7.48 -16.26
CA ASN A 58 3.87 -6.73 -16.02
C ASN A 58 3.42 -6.69 -14.56
N TYR A 59 3.89 -7.63 -13.72
CA TYR A 59 3.53 -7.68 -12.29
C TYR A 59 4.43 -6.80 -11.43
N ASN A 60 5.69 -6.61 -11.82
CA ASN A 60 6.64 -5.78 -11.07
C ASN A 60 6.81 -4.36 -11.64
N GLN A 61 6.53 -4.15 -12.92
CA GLN A 61 6.56 -2.85 -13.59
C GLN A 61 5.27 -2.65 -14.38
N ALA A 62 4.31 -1.95 -13.79
CA ALA A 62 2.99 -1.71 -14.41
C ALA A 62 3.10 -1.00 -15.76
N VAL A 63 4.14 -0.20 -15.97
CA VAL A 63 4.39 0.49 -17.24
C VAL A 63 4.66 -0.49 -18.40
N LEU A 64 5.17 -1.70 -18.14
CA LEU A 64 5.40 -2.69 -19.19
C LEU A 64 4.12 -3.41 -19.63
N ALA A 65 3.08 -3.38 -18.78
CA ALA A 65 1.83 -4.03 -19.08
C ALA A 65 1.12 -3.33 -20.25
N PRO A 66 0.68 -4.09 -21.27
CA PRO A 66 -0.08 -3.51 -22.37
C PRO A 66 -1.47 -3.08 -21.86
N PRO A 67 -2.17 -2.13 -22.53
CA PRO A 67 -3.46 -1.63 -22.06
C PRO A 67 -4.49 -2.73 -21.79
N GLU A 68 -4.52 -3.78 -22.62
CA GLU A 68 -5.46 -4.91 -22.54
C GLU A 68 -5.31 -5.70 -21.23
N TRP A 69 -4.14 -5.63 -20.59
CA TRP A 69 -3.89 -6.22 -19.27
C TRP A 69 -4.84 -5.70 -18.20
N TRP A 70 -5.32 -4.46 -18.34
CA TRP A 70 -6.11 -3.75 -17.35
C TRP A 70 -7.62 -3.74 -17.64
N GLU A 71 -8.09 -4.36 -18.73
CA GLU A 71 -9.50 -4.33 -19.16
C GLU A 71 -10.47 -4.97 -18.15
N HIS A 72 -10.01 -5.94 -17.38
CA HIS A 72 -10.86 -6.76 -16.49
C HIS A 72 -10.64 -6.45 -15.00
N LEU A 73 -10.19 -5.24 -14.68
CA LEU A 73 -10.07 -4.78 -13.29
C LEU A 73 -11.43 -4.85 -12.57
N LEU A 74 -11.47 -5.58 -11.46
CA LEU A 74 -12.68 -5.78 -10.64
C LEU A 74 -12.99 -4.60 -9.70
N VAL A 75 -12.51 -3.40 -10.03
CA VAL A 75 -12.70 -2.18 -9.25
C VAL A 75 -13.52 -1.15 -10.03
N LYS A 76 -14.46 -0.50 -9.33
CA LYS A 76 -15.36 0.47 -9.95
C LYS A 76 -14.68 1.80 -10.24
N ASP A 77 -13.99 2.37 -9.26
CA ASP A 77 -13.32 3.67 -9.34
C ASP A 77 -11.84 3.49 -8.97
N VAL A 78 -10.94 4.20 -9.64
CA VAL A 78 -9.51 4.19 -9.35
C VAL A 78 -9.02 5.61 -9.13
N LEU A 79 -8.31 5.85 -8.03
CA LEU A 79 -7.55 7.07 -7.80
C LEU A 79 -6.06 6.74 -7.88
N ILE A 80 -5.34 7.45 -8.75
CA ILE A 80 -3.88 7.43 -8.82
C ILE A 80 -3.38 8.80 -8.32
N ILE A 81 -2.45 8.79 -7.38
CA ILE A 81 -1.77 10.00 -6.89
C ILE A 81 -0.27 9.77 -6.98
N ALA A 82 0.47 10.82 -7.33
CA ALA A 82 1.92 10.83 -7.34
C ALA A 82 2.45 12.18 -6.87
N GLY A 83 3.63 12.16 -6.26
CA GLY A 83 4.42 13.38 -6.08
C GLY A 83 5.19 13.69 -7.37
N LYS A 84 5.40 14.97 -7.68
CA LYS A 84 6.27 15.32 -8.82
C LYS A 84 7.75 15.18 -8.50
N ASP A 85 8.11 15.32 -7.22
CA ASP A 85 9.50 15.30 -6.77
C ASP A 85 9.92 13.89 -6.31
N GLU A 86 9.29 12.84 -6.83
CA GLU A 86 9.73 11.45 -6.64
C GLU A 86 10.32 10.83 -7.91
N ILE A 87 11.18 9.84 -7.69
CA ILE A 87 11.94 9.16 -8.76
C ILE A 87 11.05 8.33 -9.70
N LEU A 88 9.85 7.93 -9.26
CA LEU A 88 8.94 7.08 -10.03
C LEU A 88 7.87 7.87 -10.78
N SER A 89 7.89 9.21 -10.70
CA SER A 89 6.83 10.08 -11.21
C SER A 89 6.55 9.88 -12.70
N ASP A 90 7.59 9.77 -13.53
CA ASP A 90 7.45 9.54 -14.98
C ASP A 90 6.72 8.22 -15.28
N ASP A 91 7.11 7.13 -14.63
CA ASP A 91 6.48 5.82 -14.80
C ASP A 91 5.01 5.82 -14.33
N ILE A 92 4.71 6.55 -13.25
CA ILE A 92 3.34 6.67 -12.73
C ILE A 92 2.46 7.49 -13.69
N VAL A 93 2.99 8.57 -14.27
CA VAL A 93 2.28 9.37 -15.29
C VAL A 93 1.99 8.52 -16.52
N GLU A 94 2.97 7.75 -17.00
CA GLU A 94 2.77 6.84 -18.15
C GLU A 94 1.74 5.75 -17.84
N PHE A 95 1.80 5.16 -16.65
CA PHE A 95 0.81 4.17 -16.23
C PHE A 95 -0.60 4.76 -16.13
N ALA A 96 -0.75 5.97 -15.58
CA ALA A 96 -2.04 6.65 -15.50
C ALA A 96 -2.63 6.89 -16.89
N ASP A 97 -1.84 7.34 -17.86
CA ASP A 97 -2.28 7.50 -19.25
C ASP A 97 -2.73 6.17 -19.88
N LYS A 98 -1.97 5.09 -19.65
CA LYS A 98 -2.36 3.74 -20.11
C LYS A 98 -3.68 3.28 -19.52
N LEU A 99 -3.88 3.47 -18.20
CA LEU A 99 -5.09 3.01 -17.52
C LEU A 99 -6.32 3.81 -17.95
N CYS A 100 -6.20 5.13 -18.11
CA CYS A 100 -7.29 6.01 -18.55
C CYS A 100 -7.81 5.66 -19.96
N ARG A 101 -7.00 5.01 -20.81
CA ARG A 101 -7.42 4.58 -22.15
C ARG A 101 -8.36 3.39 -22.14
N VAL A 102 -8.30 2.54 -21.11
CA VAL A 102 -9.12 1.33 -21.01
C VAL A 102 -10.20 1.41 -19.94
N LYS A 103 -10.04 2.29 -18.95
CA LYS A 103 -11.01 2.51 -17.88
C LYS A 103 -11.39 3.99 -17.78
N LYS A 104 -12.70 4.26 -17.73
CA LYS A 104 -13.23 5.64 -17.70
C LYS A 104 -13.22 6.26 -16.30
N GLU A 105 -13.41 5.45 -15.27
CA GLU A 105 -13.50 5.89 -13.88
C GLU A 105 -12.11 5.90 -13.21
N VAL A 106 -11.19 6.65 -13.81
CA VAL A 106 -9.83 6.85 -13.30
C VAL A 106 -9.61 8.33 -13.05
N GLU A 107 -9.24 8.68 -11.83
CA GLU A 107 -8.80 10.01 -11.43
C GLU A 107 -7.30 9.99 -11.19
N PHE A 108 -6.58 10.97 -11.74
CA PHE A 108 -5.13 11.10 -11.58
C PHE A 108 -4.78 12.49 -11.02
N LEU A 109 -3.92 12.52 -10.01
CA LEU A 109 -3.30 13.74 -9.47
C LEU A 109 -1.79 13.60 -9.44
N LEU A 110 -1.09 14.55 -10.08
CA LEU A 110 0.34 14.78 -9.90
C LEU A 110 0.54 16.02 -9.02
N ALA A 111 1.02 15.83 -7.80
CA ALA A 111 1.19 16.90 -6.82
C ALA A 111 2.57 17.56 -6.94
N GLU A 112 2.55 18.87 -7.24
CA GLU A 112 3.75 19.70 -7.23
C GLU A 112 4.36 19.79 -5.82
N GLN A 113 5.69 19.83 -5.73
CA GLN A 113 6.45 20.00 -4.46
C GLN A 113 6.23 18.89 -3.42
N GLU A 114 5.81 17.70 -3.87
CA GLU A 114 5.62 16.55 -2.99
C GLU A 114 6.46 15.35 -3.44
N ALA A 115 7.01 14.65 -2.46
CA ALA A 115 7.84 13.46 -2.65
C ALA A 115 7.02 12.17 -2.45
N HIS A 116 7.72 11.05 -2.59
CA HIS A 116 7.16 9.71 -2.44
C HIS A 116 6.52 9.51 -1.05
N GLY A 117 5.26 9.10 -1.03
CA GLY A 117 4.56 8.73 0.20
C GLY A 117 4.12 9.91 1.07
N ALA A 118 3.97 11.12 0.54
CA ALA A 118 3.52 12.30 1.30
C ALA A 118 2.26 12.05 2.16
N PRO A 119 1.21 11.34 1.69
CA PRO A 119 0.04 11.04 2.52
C PRO A 119 0.32 10.27 3.80
N THR A 120 1.28 9.36 3.77
CA THR A 120 1.66 8.58 4.94
C THR A 120 2.27 9.48 6.03
N PHE A 121 3.09 10.45 5.62
CA PHE A 121 3.70 11.41 6.55
C PHE A 121 2.68 12.41 7.08
N ASP A 122 1.81 12.93 6.22
CA ASP A 122 0.77 13.90 6.60
C ASP A 122 -0.27 13.35 7.58
N LEU A 123 -0.56 12.04 7.50
CA LEU A 123 -1.49 11.38 8.41
C LEU A 123 -0.81 10.90 9.71
N GLY A 124 0.47 10.57 9.65
CA GLY A 124 1.23 10.06 10.80
C GLY A 124 1.88 11.14 11.67
N ILE A 125 2.13 12.32 11.10
CA ILE A 125 2.79 13.44 11.78
C ILE A 125 1.80 14.61 11.83
N PRO A 126 1.61 15.28 12.98
CA PRO A 126 0.69 16.40 13.12
C PRO A 126 1.26 17.68 12.49
N PHE A 127 1.46 17.68 11.17
CA PHE A 127 1.72 18.89 10.42
C PHE A 127 0.47 19.77 10.42
N LYS A 128 0.66 21.10 10.44
CA LYS A 128 -0.46 22.06 10.42
C LYS A 128 -1.22 22.03 9.10
N ASP A 129 -0.46 21.89 8.01
CA ASP A 129 -0.98 21.83 6.66
C ASP A 129 -0.67 20.45 6.08
N VAL A 130 -1.67 19.85 5.45
CA VAL A 130 -1.50 18.61 4.68
C VAL A 130 -1.31 18.94 3.21
N GLY A 131 -0.53 18.12 2.51
CA GLY A 131 -0.27 18.21 1.08
C GLY A 131 -1.50 17.94 0.21
N GLN A 132 -1.37 18.24 -1.07
CA GLN A 132 -2.32 18.01 -2.15
C GLN A 132 -2.72 16.54 -2.26
N GLN A 133 -1.76 15.60 -2.19
CA GLN A 133 -2.08 14.17 -2.26
C GLN A 133 -3.02 13.76 -1.12
N THR A 134 -2.72 14.18 0.11
CA THR A 134 -3.54 13.87 1.29
C THR A 134 -4.94 14.47 1.20
N ARG A 135 -5.04 15.72 0.75
CA ARG A 135 -6.35 16.38 0.53
C ARG A 135 -7.18 15.61 -0.48
N LYS A 136 -6.59 15.27 -1.62
CA LYS A 136 -7.27 14.54 -2.69
C LYS A 136 -7.75 13.17 -2.24
N VAL A 137 -6.93 12.42 -1.49
CA VAL A 137 -7.34 11.13 -0.91
C VAL A 137 -8.53 11.31 0.03
N ARG A 138 -8.51 12.31 0.91
CA ARG A 138 -9.61 12.57 1.85
C ARG A 138 -10.91 12.93 1.11
N GLU A 139 -10.83 13.85 0.15
CA GLU A 139 -11.98 14.27 -0.67
C GLU A 139 -12.56 13.10 -1.45
N TRP A 140 -11.71 12.33 -2.11
CA TRP A 140 -12.11 11.17 -2.89
C TRP A 140 -12.77 10.10 -2.02
N LEU A 141 -12.20 9.80 -0.85
CA LEU A 141 -12.82 8.85 0.09
C LEU A 141 -14.19 9.32 0.57
N VAL A 142 -14.35 10.61 0.87
CA VAL A 142 -15.66 11.17 1.26
C VAL A 142 -16.68 11.09 0.12
N GLU A 143 -16.24 11.22 -1.13
CA GLU A 143 -17.13 11.07 -2.30
C GLU A 143 -17.61 9.62 -2.49
N LYS A 144 -16.79 8.62 -2.13
CA LYS A 144 -17.10 7.19 -2.36
C LYS A 144 -17.72 6.47 -1.17
N LEU A 145 -17.78 7.07 0.01
CA LEU A 145 -18.43 6.55 1.22
C LEU A 145 -19.94 6.88 1.24
#